data_AF-A0A7C0XQ60-F1
#
_entry.id   AF-A0A7C0XQ60-F1
#
_cell.length_a   1.000
_cell.length_b   1.000
_cell.length_c   1.000
_cell.angle_alpha   90.00
_cell.angle_beta   90.00
_cell.angle_gamma   90.00
#
_symmetry.space_group_name_H-M   'P 1'
#
loop_
_entity.id
_entity.type
_entity.pdbx_description
1 polymer ?
#
loop_
_entity_poly.entity_id
_entity_poly.type
_entity_poly.pdbx_seq_one_letter_code
_entity_poly.pdbx_strand_id
1 'polypeptide(L)'
;MGKCKLCGLHSKVVSDVIGVCTECLRRRPREALKIALRAHLKYRVRLGLPPRPPKPPLKTDGIVRCSLCVNECAIPPNGKGFCGLWFNDGGRLRPIVGHNNAVVLWYLDPLPTNCVATPVCPAASEVGYPDYSPVKGPEYGYYNLAVFFAGCSLDCIFCQNWEHKDMISNDKLRAKYLRSLNDLVESAISDDRITCVCYFGGDPGPHAIYAINASRKILEYARKKGAIKRICWETNGLENPAMMREMARLSLESGGIVKVDWKAWTPSIYEALTG
;
A
#
# COMPACT_ATOMS: atom_id res chain seq x y z
N MET A 1 -17.82 20.98 17.34
CA MET A 1 -17.01 20.19 18.29
C MET A 1 -17.64 18.82 18.38
N GLY A 2 -16.89 17.74 18.21
CA GLY A 2 -17.47 16.41 18.19
C GLY A 2 -17.84 15.92 19.59
N LYS A 3 -18.75 14.94 19.63
CA LYS A 3 -19.23 14.31 20.87
C LYS A 3 -18.89 12.82 20.90
N CYS A 4 -18.25 12.37 21.98
CA CYS A 4 -18.03 10.96 22.22
C CYS A 4 -19.36 10.28 22.56
N LYS A 5 -19.78 9.32 21.75
CA LYS A 5 -21.04 8.58 21.92
C LYS A 5 -21.03 7.63 23.13
N LEU A 6 -19.88 7.39 23.75
CA LEU A 6 -19.74 6.49 24.92
C LEU A 6 -19.65 7.17 26.28
N CYS A 7 -19.06 8.36 26.36
CA CYS A 7 -18.93 9.09 27.63
C CYS A 7 -19.54 10.49 27.60
N GLY A 8 -20.08 10.92 26.46
CA GLY A 8 -20.66 12.25 26.31
C GLY A 8 -19.65 13.39 26.21
N LEU A 9 -18.34 13.12 26.29
CA LEU A 9 -17.30 14.16 26.17
C LEU A 9 -17.46 14.96 24.87
N HIS A 10 -17.57 16.29 25.00
CA HIS A 10 -17.55 17.23 23.89
C HIS A 10 -16.16 17.88 23.79
N SER A 11 -15.49 17.77 22.64
CA SER A 11 -14.16 18.37 22.44
C SER A 11 -13.84 18.60 20.97
N LYS A 12 -12.91 19.51 20.68
CA LYS A 12 -12.40 19.77 19.32
C LYS A 12 -11.60 18.57 18.76
N VAL A 13 -11.03 17.74 19.63
CA VAL A 13 -10.22 16.57 19.23
C VAL A 13 -11.05 15.29 19.09
N VAL A 14 -12.38 15.36 19.29
CA VAL A 14 -13.28 14.23 19.04
C VAL A 14 -13.84 14.36 17.63
N SER A 15 -13.58 13.34 16.80
CA SER A 15 -14.16 13.24 15.45
C SER A 15 -15.60 12.76 15.52
N ASP A 16 -16.52 13.43 14.81
CA ASP A 16 -17.91 12.97 14.67
C ASP A 16 -18.05 11.71 13.81
N VAL A 17 -17.09 11.49 12.90
CA VAL A 17 -17.04 10.33 12.01
C VAL A 17 -16.66 9.08 12.79
N ILE A 18 -15.57 9.14 13.58
CA ILE A 18 -15.16 8.06 14.49
C ILE A 18 -16.18 7.94 15.65
N GLY A 19 -16.68 9.08 16.14
CA GLY A 19 -17.75 9.15 17.12
C GLY A 19 -17.37 8.73 18.55
N VAL A 20 -16.10 8.47 18.83
CA VAL A 20 -15.58 8.13 20.16
C VAL A 20 -14.28 8.88 20.45
N CYS A 21 -14.02 9.21 21.72
CA CYS A 21 -12.78 9.88 22.13
C CYS A 21 -11.65 8.87 22.35
N THR A 22 -10.41 9.36 22.31
CA THR A 22 -9.18 8.62 22.56
C THR A 22 -9.21 7.84 23.88
N GLU A 23 -9.76 8.43 24.94
CA GLU A 23 -9.80 7.77 26.25
C GLU A 23 -10.75 6.57 26.27
N CYS A 24 -11.89 6.66 25.57
CA CYS A 24 -12.79 5.52 25.43
C CYS A 24 -12.18 4.41 24.58
N LEU A 25 -11.41 4.76 23.53
CA LEU A 25 -10.67 3.77 22.74
C LEU A 25 -9.64 3.03 23.60
N ARG A 26 -8.96 3.72 24.53
CA ARG A 26 -7.98 3.11 25.43
C ARG A 26 -8.62 2.26 26.54
N ARG A 27 -9.62 2.79 27.25
CA ARG A 27 -10.20 2.15 28.45
C ARG A 27 -11.35 1.19 28.16
N ARG A 28 -12.10 1.41 27.07
CA ARG A 28 -13.30 0.63 26.70
C ARG A 28 -13.27 0.20 25.23
N PRO A 29 -12.18 -0.45 24.76
CA PRO A 29 -11.94 -0.70 23.33
C PRO A 29 -13.07 -1.49 22.66
N ARG A 30 -13.60 -2.53 23.32
CA ARG A 30 -14.67 -3.37 22.76
C ARG A 30 -15.95 -2.58 22.45
N GLU A 31 -16.32 -1.64 23.31
CA GLU A 31 -17.50 -0.78 23.10
C GLU A 31 -17.19 0.33 22.10
N ALA A 32 -15.98 0.91 22.19
CA ALA A 32 -15.55 2.01 21.33
C ALA A 32 -15.45 1.59 19.87
N LEU A 33 -14.88 0.42 19.59
CA LEU A 33 -14.72 -0.09 18.22
C LEU A 33 -16.06 -0.44 17.55
N LYS A 34 -17.08 -0.86 18.31
CA LYS A 34 -18.44 -1.06 17.76
C LYS A 34 -19.04 0.22 17.17
N ILE A 35 -18.56 1.38 17.62
CA ILE A 35 -18.99 2.70 17.14
C ILE A 35 -18.03 3.20 16.06
N ALA A 36 -16.73 3.18 16.34
CA ALA A 36 -15.69 3.69 15.44
C ALA A 36 -15.69 3.02 14.07
N LEU A 37 -15.88 1.69 14.03
CA LEU A 37 -15.81 0.93 12.78
C LEU A 37 -17.02 1.14 11.86
N ARG A 38 -18.10 1.78 12.31
CA ARG A 38 -19.32 1.93 11.49
C ARG A 38 -19.06 2.73 10.22
N ALA A 39 -18.20 3.74 10.27
CA ALA A 39 -17.85 4.55 9.11
C ALA A 39 -17.12 3.71 8.04
N HIS A 40 -16.12 2.94 8.46
CA HIS A 40 -15.39 1.99 7.62
C HIS A 40 -16.34 0.99 6.94
N LEU A 41 -17.16 0.28 7.73
CA LEU A 41 -18.10 -0.70 7.22
C LEU A 41 -19.03 -0.10 6.16
N LYS A 42 -19.63 1.07 6.44
CA LYS A 42 -20.56 1.76 5.54
C LYS A 42 -19.88 2.16 4.23
N TYR A 43 -18.66 2.70 4.31
CA TYR A 43 -17.91 3.13 3.14
C TYR A 43 -17.53 1.94 2.25
N ARG A 44 -17.00 0.87 2.84
CA ARG A 44 -16.59 -0.33 2.09
C ARG A 44 -17.76 -1.07 1.44
N VAL A 45 -18.90 -1.18 2.11
CA VAL A 45 -20.13 -1.73 1.52
C VAL A 45 -20.58 -0.93 0.31
N ARG A 46 -20.52 0.42 0.36
CA ARG A 46 -20.87 1.27 -0.77
C ARG A 46 -20.00 0.99 -2.00
N LEU A 47 -18.73 0.65 -1.79
CA LEU A 47 -17.79 0.29 -2.86
C LEU A 47 -17.89 -1.17 -3.31
N GLY A 48 -18.77 -1.99 -2.73
CA GLY A 48 -18.82 -3.43 -3.02
C GLY A 48 -17.55 -4.19 -2.58
N LEU A 49 -16.79 -3.63 -1.63
CA LEU A 49 -15.61 -4.27 -1.04
C LEU A 49 -15.99 -5.02 0.25
N PRO A 50 -15.26 -6.09 0.63
CA PRO A 50 -15.50 -6.77 1.89
C PRO A 50 -15.41 -5.78 3.07
N PRO A 51 -16.45 -5.66 3.90
CA PRO A 51 -16.48 -4.67 4.98
C PRO A 51 -15.47 -4.97 6.09
N ARG A 52 -15.06 -6.23 6.22
CA ARG A 52 -14.01 -6.72 7.13
C ARG A 52 -13.14 -7.74 6.39
N PRO A 53 -11.93 -8.02 6.88
CA PRO A 53 -11.18 -9.20 6.44
C PRO A 53 -12.06 -10.46 6.46
N PRO A 54 -12.24 -11.15 5.33
CA PRO A 54 -13.09 -12.34 5.26
C PRO A 54 -12.65 -13.41 6.25
N LYS A 55 -13.60 -13.84 7.09
CA LYS A 55 -13.47 -14.93 8.07
C LYS A 55 -14.81 -15.71 8.12
N PRO A 56 -15.15 -16.45 7.05
CA PRO A 56 -16.38 -17.25 7.00
C PRO A 56 -16.36 -18.35 8.07
N PRO A 57 -17.52 -18.97 8.38
CA PRO A 57 -17.58 -20.11 9.29
C PRO A 57 -16.61 -21.24 8.90
N LEU A 58 -16.09 -21.95 9.90
CA LEU A 58 -15.11 -23.04 9.68
C LEU A 58 -15.61 -24.17 8.77
N LYS A 59 -16.94 -24.33 8.63
CA LYS A 59 -17.58 -25.37 7.81
C LYS A 59 -17.83 -24.93 6.35
N THR A 60 -17.37 -23.76 5.93
CA THR A 60 -17.53 -23.35 4.52
C THR A 60 -16.52 -24.11 3.65
N ASP A 61 -17.03 -24.93 2.73
CA ASP A 61 -16.19 -25.67 1.79
C ASP A 61 -15.53 -24.73 0.78
N GLY A 62 -14.34 -25.12 0.31
CA GLY A 62 -13.62 -24.41 -0.75
C GLY A 62 -13.00 -23.06 -0.31
N ILE A 63 -12.84 -22.79 0.99
CA ILE A 63 -12.11 -21.61 1.47
C ILE A 63 -10.66 -21.64 0.98
N VAL A 64 -10.15 -20.48 0.56
CA VAL A 64 -8.73 -20.26 0.29
C VAL A 64 -8.16 -19.23 1.27
N ARG A 65 -7.01 -19.53 1.86
CA ARG A 65 -6.30 -18.58 2.73
C ARG A 65 -5.34 -17.72 1.92
N CYS A 66 -5.40 -16.41 2.11
CA CYS A 66 -4.43 -15.45 1.61
C CYS A 66 -3.50 -15.02 2.74
N SER A 67 -2.19 -15.19 2.56
CA SER A 67 -1.17 -14.91 3.59
C SER A 67 -0.28 -13.70 3.24
N LEU A 68 -0.68 -12.84 2.30
CA LEU A 68 0.14 -11.72 1.81
C LEU A 68 0.29 -10.56 2.80
N CYS A 69 -0.62 -10.44 3.77
CA CYS A 69 -0.60 -9.42 4.80
C CYS A 69 -1.24 -9.94 6.09
N VAL A 70 -1.15 -9.17 7.17
CA VAL A 70 -1.68 -9.52 8.51
C VAL A 70 -3.17 -9.84 8.54
N ASN A 71 -3.95 -9.44 7.52
CA ASN A 71 -5.38 -9.72 7.48
C ASN A 71 -5.70 -11.21 7.34
N GLU A 72 -4.76 -12.01 6.80
CA GLU A 72 -4.85 -13.46 6.65
C GLU A 72 -6.25 -13.93 6.17
N CYS A 73 -6.74 -13.28 5.09
CA CYS A 73 -8.13 -13.43 4.66
C CYS A 73 -8.44 -14.89 4.34
N ALA A 74 -9.51 -15.42 4.93
CA ALA A 74 -10.12 -16.70 4.57
C ALA A 74 -11.24 -16.43 3.55
N ILE A 75 -10.95 -16.61 2.27
CA ILE A 75 -11.79 -16.16 1.18
C ILE A 75 -12.70 -17.32 0.72
N PRO A 76 -14.04 -17.21 0.86
CA PRO A 76 -14.96 -18.25 0.38
C PRO A 76 -14.97 -18.32 -1.15
N PRO A 77 -15.50 -19.39 -1.77
CA PRO A 77 -15.64 -19.49 -3.22
C PRO A 77 -16.30 -18.25 -3.83
N ASN A 78 -15.75 -17.74 -4.93
CA ASN A 78 -16.18 -16.49 -5.59
C ASN A 78 -16.07 -15.21 -4.72
N GLY A 79 -15.48 -15.30 -3.54
CA GLY A 79 -15.22 -14.18 -2.65
C GLY A 79 -13.94 -13.42 -3.01
N LYS A 80 -13.80 -12.23 -2.42
CA LYS A 80 -12.60 -11.37 -2.53
C LYS A 80 -11.98 -11.15 -1.15
N GLY A 81 -10.66 -11.00 -1.11
CA GLY A 81 -9.92 -10.56 0.06
C GLY A 81 -10.19 -9.09 0.37
N PHE A 82 -9.78 -8.64 1.57
CA PHE A 82 -10.06 -7.28 2.04
C PHE A 82 -9.55 -6.18 1.09
N CYS A 83 -8.38 -6.35 0.48
CA CYS A 83 -7.84 -5.36 -0.45
C CYS A 83 -8.60 -5.25 -1.78
N GLY A 84 -9.54 -6.16 -2.06
CA GLY A 84 -10.30 -6.21 -3.31
C GLY A 84 -9.57 -6.86 -4.49
N LEU A 85 -8.25 -7.00 -4.43
CA LEU A 85 -7.42 -7.52 -5.52
C LEU A 85 -7.41 -9.05 -5.62
N TRP A 86 -7.34 -9.75 -4.51
CA TRP A 86 -7.20 -11.21 -4.49
C TRP A 86 -8.57 -11.88 -4.35
N PHE A 87 -8.87 -12.88 -5.17
CA PHE A 87 -10.15 -13.59 -5.17
C PHE A 87 -9.95 -15.11 -5.21
N ASN A 88 -10.95 -15.84 -4.73
CA ASN A 88 -10.98 -17.30 -4.76
C ASN A 88 -11.62 -17.77 -6.07
N ASP A 89 -10.79 -18.31 -6.94
CA ASP A 89 -11.16 -18.84 -8.25
C ASP A 89 -11.05 -20.37 -8.24
N GLY A 90 -12.18 -21.06 -8.06
CA GLY A 90 -12.21 -22.52 -8.06
C GLY A 90 -11.30 -23.17 -7.01
N GLY A 91 -11.19 -22.59 -5.82
CA GLY A 91 -10.33 -23.09 -4.74
C GLY A 91 -8.86 -22.67 -4.86
N ARG A 92 -8.55 -21.69 -5.73
CA ARG A 92 -7.21 -21.12 -5.87
C ARG A 92 -7.22 -19.61 -5.69
N LEU A 93 -6.19 -19.08 -5.04
CA LEU A 93 -6.02 -17.65 -4.88
C LEU A 93 -5.50 -17.06 -6.21
N ARG A 94 -6.20 -16.09 -6.77
CA ARG A 94 -5.77 -15.37 -7.98
C ARG A 94 -6.01 -13.87 -7.83
N PRO A 95 -5.18 -13.01 -8.43
CA PRO A 95 -5.51 -11.59 -8.53
C PRO A 95 -6.58 -11.38 -9.61
N ILE A 96 -7.52 -10.46 -9.40
CA ILE A 96 -8.63 -10.17 -10.33
C ILE A 96 -8.18 -9.63 -11.70
N VAL A 97 -6.89 -9.36 -11.87
CA VAL A 97 -6.27 -8.86 -13.11
C VAL A 97 -5.23 -9.81 -13.71
N GLY A 98 -5.05 -11.00 -13.13
CA GLY A 98 -3.99 -11.94 -13.53
C GLY A 98 -2.62 -11.60 -12.94
N HIS A 99 -1.72 -12.59 -12.88
CA HIS A 99 -0.46 -12.50 -12.12
C HIS A 99 0.57 -11.53 -12.70
N ASN A 100 0.50 -11.27 -14.00
CA ASN A 100 1.46 -10.40 -14.72
C ASN A 100 0.91 -8.99 -14.95
N ASN A 101 -0.21 -8.63 -14.32
CA ASN A 101 -0.78 -7.30 -14.42
C ASN A 101 -1.03 -6.70 -13.04
N ALA A 102 -1.13 -5.38 -12.99
CA ALA A 102 -1.57 -4.63 -11.83
C ALA A 102 -2.60 -3.57 -12.24
N VAL A 103 -3.36 -3.10 -11.26
CA VAL A 103 -4.17 -1.89 -11.40
C VAL A 103 -3.33 -0.76 -10.81
N VAL A 104 -2.71 0.02 -11.69
CA VAL A 104 -1.59 0.88 -11.33
C VAL A 104 -1.51 2.06 -12.29
N LEU A 105 -1.05 3.19 -11.78
CA LEU A 105 -0.66 4.35 -12.58
C LEU A 105 0.73 4.80 -12.13
N TRP A 106 1.48 5.43 -13.02
CA TRP A 106 2.76 6.01 -12.66
C TRP A 106 3.01 7.31 -13.41
N TYR A 107 3.87 8.14 -12.84
CA TYR A 107 4.29 9.41 -13.39
C TYR A 107 5.73 9.72 -12.98
N LEU A 108 6.35 10.64 -13.73
CA LEU A 108 7.67 11.16 -13.38
C LEU A 108 7.53 12.24 -12.32
N ASP A 109 8.29 12.06 -11.25
CA ASP A 109 8.33 12.95 -10.10
C ASP A 109 9.77 13.49 -9.97
N PRO A 110 10.00 14.80 -10.18
CA PRO A 110 11.35 15.36 -10.19
C PRO A 110 12.10 15.13 -8.88
N LEU A 111 13.39 14.81 -8.98
CA LEU A 111 14.30 14.72 -7.84
C LEU A 111 15.03 16.06 -7.61
N PRO A 112 15.28 16.44 -6.33
CA PRO A 112 14.72 15.83 -5.11
C PRO A 112 13.22 16.08 -4.97
N THR A 113 12.46 15.03 -4.67
CA THR A 113 11.01 15.09 -4.47
C THR A 113 10.65 15.42 -3.01
N ASN A 114 9.37 15.66 -2.71
CA ASN A 114 8.85 15.87 -1.35
C ASN A 114 8.82 14.60 -0.46
N CYS A 115 9.68 13.62 -0.76
CA CYS A 115 9.78 12.36 -0.03
C CYS A 115 10.14 12.60 1.44
N VAL A 116 9.43 11.94 2.35
CA VAL A 116 9.72 12.02 3.80
C VAL A 116 11.09 11.46 4.19
N ALA A 117 11.73 10.71 3.28
CA ALA A 117 13.04 10.13 3.51
C ALA A 117 14.21 11.03 3.08
N THR A 118 13.98 12.29 2.70
CA THR A 118 15.02 13.28 2.36
C THR A 118 16.25 13.25 3.28
N PRO A 119 16.11 13.15 4.62
CA PRO A 119 17.27 13.13 5.52
C PRO A 119 18.26 11.97 5.32
N VAL A 120 17.83 10.89 4.66
CA VAL A 120 18.63 9.66 4.43
C VAL A 120 18.66 9.26 2.95
N CYS A 121 18.16 10.12 2.05
CA CYS A 121 17.98 9.80 0.65
C CYS A 121 19.25 10.07 -0.18
N PRO A 122 19.76 9.07 -0.94
CA PRO A 122 20.88 9.31 -1.84
C PRO A 122 20.59 10.34 -2.94
N ALA A 123 19.32 10.47 -3.34
CA ALA A 123 18.94 11.43 -4.37
C ALA A 123 18.89 12.89 -3.89
N ALA A 124 18.99 13.13 -2.58
CA ALA A 124 18.82 14.45 -1.97
C ALA A 124 20.10 15.00 -1.32
N SER A 125 21.20 14.23 -1.36
CA SER A 125 22.46 14.56 -0.69
C SER A 125 23.64 13.96 -1.45
N GLU A 126 24.86 14.13 -0.95
CA GLU A 126 26.02 13.41 -1.49
C GLU A 126 26.15 11.97 -0.97
N VAL A 127 25.31 11.56 -0.01
CA VAL A 127 25.36 10.23 0.62
C VAL A 127 24.99 9.17 -0.40
N GLY A 128 25.92 8.27 -0.71
CA GLY A 128 25.71 7.19 -1.67
C GLY A 128 26.24 7.47 -3.08
N TYR A 129 26.81 8.65 -3.36
CA TYR A 129 27.64 8.80 -4.57
C TYR A 129 28.95 7.99 -4.43
N PRO A 130 29.41 7.27 -5.47
CA PRO A 130 28.78 7.10 -6.79
C PRO A 130 27.84 5.89 -6.91
N ASP A 131 27.79 5.02 -5.91
CA ASP A 131 27.17 3.69 -6.03
C ASP A 131 25.64 3.73 -6.18
N TYR A 132 25.01 4.74 -5.57
CA TYR A 132 23.56 4.91 -5.48
C TYR A 132 23.08 6.29 -5.95
N SER A 133 23.97 7.14 -6.46
CA SER A 133 23.62 8.42 -7.08
C SER A 133 24.56 8.77 -8.23
N PRO A 134 24.07 9.27 -9.37
CA PRO A 134 24.91 9.64 -10.51
C PRO A 134 25.64 10.99 -10.32
N VAL A 135 25.28 11.77 -9.31
CA VAL A 135 25.86 13.10 -9.05
C VAL A 135 26.31 13.22 -7.60
N LYS A 136 27.35 14.03 -7.36
CA LYS A 136 27.81 14.34 -6.01
C LYS A 136 26.99 15.48 -5.42
N GLY A 137 25.77 15.17 -4.98
CA GLY A 137 24.81 16.12 -4.42
C GLY A 137 23.36 15.78 -4.76
N PRO A 138 22.41 16.72 -4.57
CA PRO A 138 21.01 16.50 -4.93
C PRO A 138 20.82 16.27 -6.44
N GLU A 139 20.01 15.28 -6.80
CA GLU A 139 19.80 14.83 -8.19
C GLU A 139 18.88 15.73 -9.01
N TYR A 140 19.21 17.02 -9.12
CA TYR A 140 18.48 17.96 -9.99
C TYR A 140 18.49 17.50 -11.44
N GLY A 141 17.30 17.45 -12.06
CA GLY A 141 17.12 17.01 -13.46
C GLY A 141 16.93 15.50 -13.63
N TYR A 142 16.94 14.74 -12.54
CA TYR A 142 16.58 13.32 -12.50
C TYR A 142 15.15 13.13 -11.98
N TYR A 143 14.65 11.90 -12.08
CA TYR A 143 13.27 11.57 -11.78
C TYR A 143 13.14 10.29 -10.95
N ASN A 144 12.16 10.32 -10.06
CA ASN A 144 11.51 9.14 -9.49
C ASN A 144 10.35 8.73 -10.41
N LEU A 145 10.28 7.46 -10.79
CA LEU A 145 9.05 6.87 -11.31
C LEU A 145 8.14 6.56 -10.11
N ALA A 146 7.21 7.46 -9.84
CA ALA A 146 6.24 7.31 -8.76
C ALA A 146 5.14 6.33 -9.20
N VAL A 147 5.12 5.13 -8.62
CA VAL A 147 4.21 4.04 -8.99
C VAL A 147 3.08 3.90 -7.95
N PHE A 148 1.88 4.34 -8.32
CA PHE A 148 0.70 4.35 -7.49
C PHE A 148 -0.15 3.09 -7.73
N PHE A 149 -0.23 2.21 -6.72
CA PHE A 149 -1.04 1.00 -6.76
C PHE A 149 -2.47 1.22 -6.25
N ALA A 150 -3.43 0.53 -6.89
CA ALA A 150 -4.77 0.37 -6.38
C ALA A 150 -4.83 -0.68 -5.24
N GLY A 151 -5.88 -0.60 -4.42
CA GLY A 151 -6.06 -1.50 -3.28
C GLY A 151 -5.14 -1.21 -2.08
N CYS A 152 -5.56 -1.63 -0.89
CA CYS A 152 -4.79 -1.48 0.36
C CYS A 152 -5.23 -2.57 1.34
N SER A 153 -4.32 -3.00 2.23
CA SER A 153 -4.65 -3.89 3.36
C SER A 153 -5.37 -3.15 4.49
N LEU A 154 -5.48 -1.82 4.44
CA LEU A 154 -6.17 -0.96 5.39
C LEU A 154 -7.32 -0.18 4.74
N ASP A 155 -8.12 0.46 5.58
CA ASP A 155 -9.24 1.35 5.24
C ASP A 155 -9.13 2.70 5.95
N CYS A 156 -7.93 3.29 6.02
CA CYS A 156 -7.65 4.55 6.74
C CYS A 156 -8.70 5.65 6.50
N ILE A 157 -9.28 6.18 7.58
CA ILE A 157 -10.37 7.16 7.54
C ILE A 157 -9.94 8.54 7.03
N PHE A 158 -8.64 8.82 7.07
CA PHE A 158 -7.99 10.04 6.61
C PHE A 158 -7.11 9.81 5.36
N CYS A 159 -7.31 8.70 4.64
CA CYS A 159 -6.52 8.40 3.45
C CYS A 159 -6.71 9.49 2.38
N GLN A 160 -5.61 10.14 1.98
CA GLN A 160 -5.61 11.13 0.91
C GLN A 160 -5.63 10.50 -0.49
N ASN A 161 -5.28 9.22 -0.60
CA ASN A 161 -5.21 8.45 -1.84
C ASN A 161 -6.46 7.57 -2.07
N TRP A 162 -7.62 7.96 -1.53
CA TRP A 162 -8.83 7.13 -1.45
C TRP A 162 -9.29 6.55 -2.81
N GLU A 163 -8.94 7.20 -3.92
CA GLU A 163 -9.18 6.78 -5.30
C GLU A 163 -8.64 5.37 -5.59
N HIS A 164 -7.63 4.92 -4.85
CA HIS A 164 -7.08 3.56 -4.95
C HIS A 164 -8.16 2.47 -4.73
N LYS A 165 -9.23 2.78 -3.97
CA LYS A 165 -10.36 1.85 -3.71
C LYS A 165 -11.39 1.87 -4.83
N ASP A 166 -11.54 3.00 -5.52
CA ASP A 166 -12.40 3.09 -6.70
C ASP A 166 -11.75 2.41 -7.90
N MET A 167 -10.44 2.58 -8.06
CA MET A 167 -9.66 1.89 -9.09
C MET A 167 -9.79 0.36 -9.00
N ILE A 168 -9.86 -0.20 -7.78
CA ILE A 168 -9.98 -1.66 -7.60
C ILE A 168 -11.43 -2.14 -7.67
N SER A 169 -12.40 -1.33 -7.23
CA SER A 169 -13.81 -1.74 -7.13
C SER A 169 -14.63 -1.49 -8.40
N ASN A 170 -14.25 -0.51 -9.21
CA ASN A 170 -14.98 -0.13 -10.42
C ASN A 170 -14.34 -0.71 -11.69
N ASP A 171 -15.10 -1.50 -12.44
CA ASP A 171 -14.60 -2.21 -13.64
C ASP A 171 -14.04 -1.29 -14.72
N LYS A 172 -14.66 -0.13 -14.97
CA LYS A 172 -14.21 0.82 -15.99
C LYS A 172 -12.89 1.47 -15.59
N LEU A 173 -12.77 1.90 -14.33
CA LEU A 173 -11.51 2.47 -13.82
C LEU A 173 -10.41 1.40 -13.78
N ARG A 174 -10.75 0.20 -13.32
CA ARG A 174 -9.84 -0.94 -13.28
C ARG A 174 -9.23 -1.25 -14.65
N ALA A 175 -10.07 -1.29 -15.70
CA ALA A 175 -9.60 -1.49 -17.07
C ALA A 175 -8.70 -0.35 -17.56
N LYS A 176 -9.01 0.91 -17.23
CA LYS A 176 -8.21 2.09 -17.60
C LYS A 176 -6.79 2.04 -17.03
N TYR A 177 -6.65 1.56 -15.80
CA TYR A 177 -5.36 1.50 -15.07
C TYR A 177 -4.73 0.10 -15.08
N LEU A 178 -5.21 -0.79 -15.94
CA LEU A 178 -4.59 -2.10 -16.11
C LEU A 178 -3.26 -1.92 -16.84
N ARG A 179 -2.16 -2.38 -16.22
CA ARG A 179 -0.83 -2.36 -16.83
C ARG A 179 -0.13 -3.70 -16.63
N SER A 180 0.61 -4.12 -17.65
CA SER A 180 1.43 -5.32 -17.59
C SER A 180 2.69 -5.08 -16.78
N LEU A 181 3.35 -6.16 -16.36
CA LEU A 181 4.64 -6.07 -15.69
C LEU A 181 5.72 -5.47 -16.61
N ASN A 182 5.66 -5.78 -17.90
CA ASN A 182 6.62 -5.27 -18.87
C ASN A 182 6.43 -3.76 -19.08
N ASP A 183 5.19 -3.26 -19.10
CA ASP A 183 4.90 -1.82 -19.25
C ASP A 183 5.63 -0.98 -18.18
N LEU A 184 5.63 -1.46 -16.94
CA LEU A 184 6.31 -0.80 -15.82
C LEU A 184 7.83 -0.88 -15.98
N VAL A 185 8.37 -2.06 -16.32
CA VAL A 185 9.81 -2.25 -16.50
C VAL A 185 10.33 -1.37 -17.63
N GLU A 186 9.66 -1.36 -18.77
CA GLU A 186 9.98 -0.52 -19.93
C GLU A 186 9.94 0.96 -19.57
N SER A 187 8.90 1.40 -18.86
CA SER A 187 8.80 2.79 -18.37
C SER A 187 9.98 3.16 -17.47
N ALA A 188 10.34 2.31 -16.51
CA ALA A 188 11.43 2.57 -15.56
C ALA A 188 12.83 2.63 -16.21
N ILE A 189 13.03 1.95 -17.35
CA ILE A 189 14.32 1.89 -18.05
C ILE A 189 14.38 2.74 -19.33
N SER A 190 13.29 3.43 -19.66
CA SER A 190 13.17 4.23 -20.89
C SER A 190 14.06 5.47 -20.94
N ASP A 191 14.46 5.99 -19.78
CA ASP A 191 15.29 7.19 -19.63
C ASP A 191 16.30 6.98 -18.50
N ASP A 192 17.57 7.31 -18.76
CA ASP A 192 18.66 7.19 -17.78
C ASP A 192 18.53 8.20 -16.64
N ARG A 193 17.76 9.26 -16.84
CA ARG A 193 17.42 10.24 -15.78
C ARG A 193 16.43 9.69 -14.77
N ILE A 194 15.75 8.57 -15.06
CA ILE A 194 14.90 7.90 -14.08
C ILE A 194 15.79 7.08 -13.16
N THR A 195 16.18 7.60 -12.01
CA THR A 195 17.15 6.94 -11.11
C THR A 195 16.49 6.27 -9.92
N CYS A 196 15.18 6.47 -9.73
CA CYS A 196 14.41 5.89 -8.64
C CYS A 196 13.06 5.35 -9.15
N VAL A 197 12.59 4.26 -8.54
CA VAL A 197 11.24 3.74 -8.69
C VAL A 197 10.67 3.61 -7.29
N CYS A 198 9.61 4.36 -6.98
CA CYS A 198 8.99 4.36 -5.66
C CYS A 198 7.56 3.82 -5.75
N TYR A 199 7.31 2.70 -5.07
CA TYR A 199 5.98 2.11 -4.97
C TYR A 199 5.21 2.73 -3.81
N PHE A 200 4.04 3.27 -4.09
CA PHE A 200 3.16 3.94 -3.13
C PHE A 200 1.69 3.85 -3.60
N GLY A 201 0.82 4.69 -3.04
CA GLY A 201 -0.57 4.87 -3.47
C GLY A 201 -1.55 4.40 -2.41
N GLY A 202 -2.31 3.34 -2.70
CA GLY A 202 -3.07 2.64 -1.66
C GLY A 202 -2.14 1.96 -0.66
N ASP A 203 -1.51 0.87 -1.10
CA ASP A 203 -0.38 0.20 -0.45
C ASP A 203 0.27 -0.74 -1.50
N PRO A 204 1.60 -0.89 -1.52
CA PRO A 204 2.24 -1.85 -2.41
C PRO A 204 1.99 -3.30 -2.02
N GLY A 205 1.64 -3.60 -0.76
CA GLY A 205 1.43 -4.95 -0.22
C GLY A 205 0.47 -5.83 -1.02
N PRO A 206 -0.76 -5.38 -1.38
CA PRO A 206 -1.65 -6.12 -2.27
C PRO A 206 -0.99 -6.54 -3.58
N HIS A 207 -0.18 -5.67 -4.16
CA HIS A 207 0.52 -5.86 -5.44
C HIS A 207 2.00 -6.31 -5.26
N ALA A 208 2.40 -6.76 -4.07
CA ALA A 208 3.81 -7.00 -3.75
C ALA A 208 4.50 -7.97 -4.72
N ILE A 209 3.82 -9.04 -5.14
CA ILE A 209 4.36 -10.01 -6.09
C ILE A 209 4.69 -9.35 -7.44
N TYR A 210 3.79 -8.51 -7.95
CA TYR A 210 4.00 -7.76 -9.20
C TYR A 210 5.18 -6.78 -9.04
N ALA A 211 5.18 -5.99 -7.97
CA ALA A 211 6.20 -4.96 -7.73
C ALA A 211 7.59 -5.56 -7.50
N ILE A 212 7.71 -6.67 -6.76
CA ILE A 212 8.96 -7.40 -6.54
C ILE A 212 9.50 -7.93 -7.87
N ASN A 213 8.65 -8.55 -8.68
CA ASN A 213 9.08 -9.09 -9.97
C ASN A 213 9.51 -8.00 -10.94
N ALA A 214 8.80 -6.86 -10.99
CA ALA A 214 9.21 -5.70 -11.78
C ALA A 214 10.57 -5.16 -11.30
N SER A 215 10.72 -4.98 -9.98
CA SER A 215 11.96 -4.49 -9.36
C SER A 215 13.17 -5.36 -9.69
N ARG A 216 13.02 -6.68 -9.63
CA ARG A 216 14.09 -7.63 -9.98
C ARG A 216 14.55 -7.44 -11.42
N LYS A 217 13.63 -7.28 -12.37
CA LYS A 217 13.96 -7.03 -13.79
C LYS A 217 14.61 -5.67 -14.00
N ILE A 218 14.11 -4.63 -13.33
CA ILE A 218 14.69 -3.27 -13.40
C ILE A 218 16.13 -3.29 -12.86
N LEU A 219 16.38 -3.95 -11.73
CA LEU A 219 17.72 -4.05 -11.16
C LEU A 219 18.65 -4.95 -11.98
N GLU A 220 18.13 -6.00 -12.62
CA GLU A 220 18.90 -6.81 -13.56
C GLU A 220 19.38 -5.97 -14.75
N TYR A 221 18.49 -5.17 -15.34
CA TYR A 221 18.84 -4.22 -16.38
C TYR A 221 19.89 -3.21 -15.90
N ALA A 222 19.65 -2.59 -14.74
CA ALA A 222 20.53 -1.60 -14.14
C ALA A 222 21.96 -2.12 -13.99
N ARG A 223 22.13 -3.34 -13.45
CA ARG A 223 23.44 -4.00 -13.34
C ARG A 223 24.11 -4.25 -14.69
N LYS A 224 23.37 -4.71 -15.70
CA LYS A 224 23.93 -4.96 -17.05
C LYS A 224 24.39 -3.69 -17.75
N LYS A 225 23.77 -2.55 -17.44
CA LYS A 225 24.07 -1.26 -18.07
C LYS A 225 24.94 -0.32 -17.24
N GLY A 226 25.23 -0.68 -15.99
CA GLY A 226 25.88 0.23 -15.04
C GLY A 226 25.00 1.44 -14.71
N ALA A 227 23.68 1.31 -14.82
CA ALA A 227 22.73 2.38 -14.52
C ALA A 227 22.30 2.33 -13.05
N ILE A 228 21.90 3.48 -12.50
CA ILE A 228 21.40 3.60 -11.13
C ILE A 228 19.88 3.55 -11.16
N LYS A 229 19.28 2.58 -10.46
CA LYS A 229 17.83 2.42 -10.31
C LYS A 229 17.51 2.03 -8.85
N ARG A 230 17.25 3.01 -7.99
CA ARG A 230 16.86 2.79 -6.58
C ARG A 230 15.43 2.27 -6.49
N ILE A 231 15.19 1.23 -5.69
CA ILE A 231 13.85 0.68 -5.44
C ILE A 231 13.36 1.10 -4.06
N CYS A 232 12.32 1.93 -4.02
CA CYS A 232 11.75 2.48 -2.79
C CYS A 232 10.31 1.99 -2.57
N TRP A 233 9.89 1.98 -1.30
CA TRP A 233 8.56 1.53 -0.89
C TRP A 233 7.96 2.51 0.13
N GLU A 234 6.71 2.88 -0.05
CA GLU A 234 5.86 3.52 0.95
C GLU A 234 4.73 2.55 1.29
N THR A 235 4.76 2.01 2.50
CA THR A 235 3.87 0.93 2.92
C THR A 235 3.33 1.16 4.31
N ASN A 236 2.13 0.65 4.60
CA ASN A 236 1.61 0.57 5.96
C ASN A 236 2.32 -0.46 6.86
N GLY A 237 3.21 -1.29 6.31
CA GLY A 237 4.07 -2.22 7.04
C GLY A 237 3.37 -3.50 7.50
N LEU A 238 2.20 -3.82 6.96
CA LEU A 238 1.40 -4.98 7.32
C LEU A 238 1.56 -6.16 6.35
N GLU A 239 2.55 -6.14 5.48
CA GLU A 239 2.88 -7.25 4.59
C GLU A 239 3.33 -8.49 5.36
N ASN A 240 3.24 -9.64 4.68
CA ASN A 240 3.89 -10.86 5.13
C ASN A 240 5.40 -10.61 5.36
N PRO A 241 5.98 -11.09 6.46
CA PRO A 241 7.41 -10.91 6.75
C PRO A 241 8.36 -11.40 5.64
N ALA A 242 7.98 -12.40 4.85
CA ALA A 242 8.76 -12.83 3.68
C ALA A 242 8.72 -11.79 2.55
N MET A 243 7.56 -11.15 2.31
CA MET A 243 7.45 -10.07 1.33
C MET A 243 8.23 -8.84 1.79
N MET A 244 8.09 -8.45 3.06
CA MET A 244 8.81 -7.31 3.62
C MET A 244 10.33 -7.52 3.58
N ARG A 245 10.82 -8.73 3.85
CA ARG A 245 12.25 -9.07 3.70
C ARG A 245 12.75 -8.87 2.27
N GLU A 246 11.96 -9.28 1.28
CA GLU A 246 12.35 -9.10 -0.12
C GLU A 246 12.30 -7.63 -0.54
N MET A 247 11.29 -6.86 -0.11
CA MET A 247 11.22 -5.41 -0.32
C MET A 247 12.45 -4.71 0.25
N ALA A 248 12.80 -5.02 1.51
CA ALA A 248 13.98 -4.47 2.19
C ALA A 248 15.29 -4.86 1.50
N ARG A 249 15.44 -6.13 1.07
CA ARG A 249 16.61 -6.59 0.33
C ARG A 249 16.81 -5.81 -0.98
N LEU A 250 15.75 -5.66 -1.77
CA LEU A 250 15.79 -4.92 -3.03
C LEU A 250 16.14 -3.44 -2.82
N SER A 251 15.59 -2.81 -1.78
CA SER A 251 15.95 -1.44 -1.40
C SER A 251 17.41 -1.32 -0.98
N LEU A 252 17.86 -2.20 -0.07
CA LEU A 252 19.24 -2.20 0.42
C LEU A 252 20.25 -2.37 -0.71
N GLU A 253 20.03 -3.32 -1.61
CA GLU A 253 20.94 -3.57 -2.74
C GLU A 253 21.02 -2.42 -3.74
N SER A 254 19.95 -1.62 -3.84
CA SER A 254 19.84 -0.56 -4.84
C SER A 254 20.06 0.85 -4.30
N GLY A 255 20.26 1.02 -2.98
CA GLY A 255 20.29 2.32 -2.32
C GLY A 255 18.90 2.97 -2.18
N GLY A 256 17.84 2.18 -2.34
CA GLY A 256 16.46 2.60 -2.11
C GLY A 256 16.05 2.53 -0.63
N ILE A 257 14.84 2.99 -0.33
CA ILE A 257 14.37 3.19 1.05
C ILE A 257 12.98 2.59 1.24
N VAL A 258 12.81 1.88 2.36
CA VAL A 258 11.51 1.41 2.86
C VAL A 258 10.97 2.42 3.88
N LYS A 259 9.78 2.96 3.63
CA LYS A 259 9.07 3.91 4.50
C LYS A 259 7.84 3.22 5.05
N VAL A 260 7.74 3.13 6.38
CA VAL A 260 6.64 2.46 7.07
C VAL A 260 5.73 3.48 7.76
N ASP A 261 4.48 3.44 7.36
CA ASP A 261 3.43 4.37 7.74
C ASP A 261 2.73 3.95 9.05
N TRP A 262 3.39 4.19 10.18
CA TRP A 262 2.86 3.83 11.50
C TRP A 262 1.77 4.80 11.99
N LYS A 263 0.53 4.31 12.15
CA LYS A 263 -0.63 5.20 12.41
C LYS A 263 -0.97 5.44 13.88
N ALA A 264 -0.71 4.48 14.77
CA ALA A 264 -0.96 4.64 16.21
C ALA A 264 -0.27 3.56 17.05
N TRP A 265 0.07 3.88 18.30
CA TRP A 265 0.61 2.91 19.26
C TRP A 265 -0.46 2.04 19.93
N THR A 266 -1.64 2.59 20.21
CA THR A 266 -2.71 1.85 20.87
C THR A 266 -3.49 1.02 19.84
N PRO A 267 -3.62 -0.30 19.99
CA PRO A 267 -4.29 -1.15 19.00
C PRO A 267 -5.70 -0.72 18.63
N SER A 268 -6.53 -0.37 19.61
CA SER A 268 -7.90 0.10 19.36
C SER A 268 -7.95 1.48 18.68
N ILE A 269 -6.94 2.33 18.88
CA ILE A 269 -6.85 3.59 18.14
C ILE A 269 -6.42 3.30 16.71
N TYR A 270 -5.44 2.41 16.50
CA TYR A 270 -5.01 1.99 15.17
C TYR A 270 -6.21 1.45 14.39
N GLU A 271 -6.93 0.48 14.93
CA GLU A 271 -8.12 -0.12 14.31
C GLU A 271 -9.24 0.92 14.07
N ALA A 272 -9.49 1.84 15.00
CA ALA A 272 -10.46 2.92 14.80
C ALA A 272 -10.07 3.91 13.69
N LEU A 273 -8.78 4.04 13.40
CA LEU A 273 -8.26 4.92 12.35
C LEU A 273 -8.16 4.21 11.00
N THR A 274 -7.88 2.90 11.00
CA THR A 274 -7.50 2.14 9.81
C THR A 274 -8.51 1.10 9.38
N GLY A 275 -9.56 0.84 10.17
CA GLY A 275 -10.59 -0.15 9.85
C GLY A 275 -10.20 -1.58 10.20
#